data_AF-A0A6N6KEJ8-F1
#
_entry.id   AF-A0A6N6KEJ8-F1
#
_cell.length_a   1.000
_cell.length_b   1.000
_cell.length_c   1.000
_cell.angle_alpha   90.00
_cell.angle_beta   90.00
_cell.angle_gamma   90.00
#
_symmetry.space_group_name_H-M   'P 1'
#
loop_
_entity.id
_entity.type
_entity.pdbx_description
1 polymer ?
#
loop_
_entity_poly.entity_id
_entity_poly.type
_entity_poly.pdbx_seq_one_letter_code
_entity_poly.pdbx_strand_id
1 'polypeptide(L)'
;MTRRLNFYTGGGIHKGWISVPESYPPVEDPFGLTLIAGVEFTIARINFSWDYKPAFNITGGEKRFYSQTGVSVRYVIKKRKVIDRKKNRRNNQKKINWKFWEQ
;
A
#
# COMPACT_ATOMS: atom_id res chain seq x y z
N MET A 1 10.82 12.91 -12.78
CA MET A 1 10.39 12.17 -11.57
C MET A 1 11.54 12.13 -10.59
N THR A 2 11.46 12.83 -9.46
CA THR A 2 12.53 12.90 -8.45
C THR A 2 12.69 11.53 -7.78
N ARG A 3 13.92 11.05 -7.56
CA ARG A 3 14.26 9.69 -7.08
C ARG A 3 13.67 9.29 -5.71
N ARG A 4 12.86 10.15 -5.10
CA ARG A 4 12.31 10.05 -3.73
C ARG A 4 10.82 10.39 -3.63
N LEU A 5 10.20 10.84 -4.71
CA LEU A 5 8.79 11.22 -4.75
C LEU A 5 8.12 10.39 -5.84
N ASN A 6 7.17 9.55 -5.42
CA ASN A 6 6.30 8.81 -6.31
C ASN A 6 4.90 9.39 -6.19
N PHE A 7 4.16 9.39 -7.29
CA PHE A 7 2.74 9.69 -7.26
C PHE A 7 2.00 8.50 -7.86
N TYR A 8 0.79 8.29 -7.40
CA TYR A 8 -0.10 7.28 -7.95
C TYR A 8 -1.50 7.86 -8.03
N THR A 9 -2.24 7.40 -9.03
CA THR A 9 -3.63 7.77 -9.23
C THR A 9 -4.36 6.56 -9.79
N GLY A 10 -5.64 6.44 -9.47
CA GLY A 10 -6.48 5.33 -9.87
C GLY A 10 -7.94 5.65 -9.64
N GLY A 11 -8.79 4.74 -10.09
CA GLY A 11 -10.22 4.82 -9.87
C GLY A 11 -10.86 3.46 -10.06
N GLY A 12 -12.04 3.29 -9.49
CA GLY A 12 -12.80 2.05 -9.56
C GLY A 12 -14.23 2.23 -9.09
N ILE A 13 -15.02 1.18 -9.26
CA ILE A 13 -16.36 1.10 -8.69
C ILE A 13 -16.26 0.68 -7.22
N HIS A 14 -17.17 1.15 -6.37
CA HIS A 14 -17.33 0.68 -5.00
C HIS A 14 -18.77 0.29 -4.72
N LYS A 15 -18.94 -0.74 -3.89
CA LYS A 15 -20.23 -1.15 -3.31
C LYS A 15 -20.03 -1.28 -1.81
N GLY A 16 -20.80 -0.52 -1.03
CA GLY A 16 -20.87 -0.65 0.42
C GLY A 16 -22.05 -1.52 0.82
N TRP A 17 -21.96 -2.13 2.00
CA TRP A 17 -23.07 -2.79 2.67
C TRP A 17 -23.33 -2.07 3.97
N ILE A 18 -24.54 -1.55 4.15
CA ILE A 18 -24.97 -0.87 5.37
C ILE A 18 -25.95 -1.76 6.10
N SER A 19 -25.54 -2.29 7.25
CA SER A 19 -26.43 -3.01 8.16
C SER A 19 -26.89 -2.05 9.25
N VAL A 20 -28.01 -1.36 9.04
CA VAL A 20 -28.65 -0.56 10.08
C VAL A 20 -29.56 -1.44 10.95
N PRO A 21 -29.61 -1.21 12.28
CA PRO A 21 -30.63 -1.81 13.14
C PRO A 21 -32.03 -1.39 12.67
N GLU A 22 -33.02 -2.26 12.85
CA GLU A 22 -34.41 -2.09 12.41
C GLU A 22 -35.08 -0.79 12.93
N SER A 23 -34.53 -0.16 13.96
CA SER A 23 -34.98 1.13 14.50
C SER A 23 -34.61 2.36 13.67
N TYR A 24 -33.82 2.22 12.59
CA TYR A 24 -33.45 3.30 11.68
C TYR A 24 -34.08 3.12 10.30
N PRO A 25 -34.41 4.20 9.58
CA PRO A 25 -34.94 4.11 8.23
C PRO A 25 -33.98 3.30 7.34
N PRO A 26 -34.50 2.47 6.42
CA PRO A 26 -33.66 1.65 5.55
C PRO A 26 -32.82 2.55 4.65
N VAL A 27 -31.50 2.53 4.87
CA VAL A 27 -30.54 3.24 4.01
C VAL A 27 -30.14 2.28 2.90
N GLU A 28 -30.36 2.69 1.64
CA GLU A 28 -29.90 1.91 0.49
C GLU A 28 -28.38 1.78 0.46
N ASP A 29 -27.92 0.58 0.09
CA ASP A 29 -26.50 0.26 -0.05
C ASP A 29 -25.82 1.20 -1.07
N PRO A 30 -24.74 1.92 -0.67
CA PRO A 30 -24.08 2.87 -1.55
C PRO A 30 -23.31 2.15 -2.65
N PHE A 31 -23.63 2.45 -3.90
CA PHE A 31 -22.91 2.02 -5.08
C PHE A 31 -22.45 3.23 -5.89
N GLY A 32 -21.20 3.22 -6.33
CA GLY A 32 -20.66 4.37 -7.01
C GLY A 32 -19.26 4.21 -7.55
N LEU A 33 -18.64 5.36 -7.82
CA LEU A 33 -17.28 5.48 -8.32
C LEU A 33 -16.40 6.10 -7.25
N THR A 34 -15.23 5.52 -7.06
CA THR A 34 -14.17 6.04 -6.22
C THR A 34 -12.97 6.37 -7.09
N LEU A 35 -12.39 7.53 -6.86
CA LEU A 35 -11.06 7.87 -7.36
C LEU A 35 -10.09 7.83 -6.19
N ILE A 36 -8.82 7.60 -6.48
CA ILE A 36 -7.73 7.67 -5.52
C ILE A 36 -6.56 8.38 -6.17
N ALA A 37 -5.98 9.33 -5.47
CA ALA A 37 -4.75 10.00 -5.84
C ALA A 37 -3.89 10.12 -4.61
N GLY A 38 -2.61 9.79 -4.72
CA GLY A 38 -1.70 9.86 -3.59
C GLY A 38 -0.29 10.19 -4.01
N VAL A 39 0.45 10.70 -3.04
CA VAL A 39 1.88 11.00 -3.16
C VAL A 39 2.63 10.25 -2.08
N GLU A 40 3.71 9.60 -2.47
CA GLU A 40 4.62 8.90 -1.57
C GLU A 40 5.99 9.57 -1.60
N PHE A 41 6.48 9.92 -0.42
CA PHE A 41 7.79 10.51 -0.21
C PHE A 41 8.66 9.57 0.64
N THR A 42 9.83 9.20 0.12
CA THR A 42 10.77 8.34 0.85
C THR A 42 12.04 9.09 1.22
N ILE A 43 12.33 9.16 2.52
CA ILE A 43 13.58 9.71 3.06
C ILE A 43 14.29 8.70 3.96
N ALA A 44 15.53 8.36 3.59
CA ALA A 44 16.41 7.42 4.29
C ALA A 44 15.86 5.99 4.52
N ARG A 45 14.96 5.83 5.49
CA ARG A 45 14.26 4.59 5.89
C ARG A 45 12.77 4.81 6.18
N ILE A 46 12.29 6.05 6.10
CA ILE A 46 10.90 6.41 6.37
C ILE A 46 10.23 6.70 5.03
N ASN A 47 9.10 6.05 4.79
CA ASN A 47 8.23 6.29 3.66
C ASN A 47 6.95 6.94 4.21
N PHE A 48 6.66 8.15 3.73
CA PHE A 48 5.44 8.89 4.01
C PHE A 48 4.53 8.72 2.81
N SER A 49 3.27 8.36 3.02
CA SER A 49 2.23 8.42 1.99
C SER A 49 1.15 9.39 2.43
N TRP A 50 0.66 10.17 1.48
CA TRP A 50 -0.53 10.99 1.63
C TRP A 50 -1.48 10.66 0.49
N ASP A 51 -2.67 10.21 0.86
CA ASP A 51 -3.63 9.58 -0.02
C ASP A 51 -4.95 10.36 0.06
N TYR A 52 -5.52 10.70 -1.08
CA TYR A 52 -6.79 11.38 -1.22
C TYR A 52 -7.73 10.52 -2.05
N LYS A 53 -8.89 10.19 -1.48
CA LYS A 53 -9.87 9.28 -2.06
C LYS A 53 -11.24 9.96 -2.15
N PRO A 54 -11.49 10.75 -3.21
CA PRO A 54 -12.82 11.29 -3.48
C PRO A 54 -13.69 10.21 -4.10
N ALA A 55 -14.94 10.14 -3.67
CA ALA A 55 -15.88 9.13 -4.10
C ALA A 55 -17.29 9.73 -4.27
N PHE A 56 -17.97 9.19 -5.27
CA PHE A 56 -19.25 9.64 -5.77
C PHE A 56 -20.23 8.46 -5.72
N ASN A 57 -21.29 8.59 -4.92
CA ASN A 57 -22.35 7.60 -4.87
C ASN A 57 -23.36 7.90 -5.98
N ILE A 58 -23.58 6.92 -6.86
CA ILE A 58 -24.53 7.02 -7.98
C ILE A 58 -25.92 6.59 -7.49
N THR A 59 -25.98 5.54 -6.67
CA THR A 59 -27.21 5.01 -6.06
C THR A 59 -26.95 4.66 -4.59
N GLY A 60 -27.95 4.88 -3.74
CA GLY A 60 -27.86 4.64 -2.31
C GLY A 60 -26.90 5.56 -1.54
N GLY A 61 -26.84 5.35 -0.21
CA GLY A 61 -26.05 6.13 0.74
C GLY A 61 -26.64 7.51 1.09
N GLU A 62 -26.21 8.05 2.24
CA GLU A 62 -26.71 9.35 2.74
C GLU A 62 -26.15 10.57 2.00
N LYS A 63 -24.99 10.43 1.34
CA LYS A 63 -24.27 11.54 0.69
C LYS A 63 -23.84 11.16 -0.72
N ARG A 64 -24.12 12.03 -1.69
CA ARG A 64 -23.71 11.87 -3.10
C ARG A 64 -22.20 11.99 -3.32
N PHE A 65 -21.52 12.75 -2.47
CA PHE A 65 -20.08 12.96 -2.54
C PHE A 65 -19.45 12.80 -1.15
N TYR A 66 -18.37 12.02 -1.08
CA TYR A 66 -17.54 11.91 0.12
C TYR A 66 -16.08 11.86 -0.27
N SER A 67 -15.23 12.49 0.53
CA SER A 67 -13.79 12.48 0.32
C SER A 67 -13.10 11.99 1.58
N GLN A 68 -12.16 11.05 1.41
CA GLN A 68 -11.36 10.53 2.51
C GLN A 68 -9.90 10.86 2.26
N THR A 69 -9.24 11.47 3.23
CA THR A 69 -7.78 11.63 3.26
C THR A 69 -7.17 10.60 4.20
N GLY A 70 -6.07 9.97 3.79
CA GLY A 70 -5.27 9.09 4.62
C GLY A 70 -3.81 9.55 4.62
N VAL A 71 -3.17 9.51 5.78
CA VAL A 71 -1.72 9.71 5.90
C VAL A 71 -1.15 8.42 6.49
N SER A 72 -0.10 7.88 5.88
CA SER A 72 0.59 6.71 6.39
C SER A 72 2.10 6.94 6.50
N VAL A 73 2.71 6.36 7.53
CA VAL A 73 4.16 6.40 7.74
C VAL A 73 4.64 4.97 7.90
N ARG A 74 5.60 4.56 7.06
CA ARG A 74 6.20 3.22 7.08
C ARG A 74 7.69 3.34 7.35
N TYR A 75 8.18 2.63 8.38
CA TYR A 75 9.60 2.55 8.68
C TYR A 75 10.20 1.23 8.19
N VAL A 76 11.26 1.31 7.38
CA VAL A 76 11.97 0.16 6.82
C VAL A 76 13.11 -0.24 7.74
N ILE A 77 12.90 -1.30 8.54
CA ILE A 77 13.84 -1.78 9.55
C ILE A 77 15.14 -2.33 8.92
N LYS A 78 15.07 -3.10 7.82
CA LYS A 78 16.24 -3.70 7.16
C LYS A 78 16.24 -3.44 5.65
N LYS A 79 17.40 -3.03 5.12
CA LYS A 79 17.63 -2.83 3.68
C LYS A 79 18.08 -4.14 3.02
N ARG A 80 17.54 -4.43 1.82
CA ARG A 80 17.80 -5.66 1.04
C ARG A 80 19.30 -5.99 0.87
N LYS A 81 20.16 -4.97 0.68
CA LYS A 81 21.64 -5.14 0.63
C LYS A 81 22.22 -5.89 1.83
N VAL A 82 21.65 -5.78 3.02
CA VAL A 82 22.13 -6.49 4.22
C VAL A 82 21.78 -7.99 4.13
N ILE A 83 20.60 -8.31 3.60
CA ILE A 83 20.14 -9.69 3.40
C ILE A 83 20.96 -10.37 2.30
N ASP A 84 21.16 -9.69 1.17
CA ASP A 84 21.88 -10.25 0.02
C ASP A 84 23.37 -10.47 0.32
N ARG A 85 24.02 -9.55 1.06
CA ARG A 85 25.40 -9.75 1.53
C ARG A 85 25.52 -10.95 2.47
N LYS A 86 24.55 -11.14 3.37
CA LYS A 86 24.54 -12.28 4.30
C LYS A 86 24.29 -13.60 3.56
N LYS A 87 23.43 -13.60 2.53
CA LYS A 87 23.15 -14.76 1.67
C LYS A 87 24.39 -15.15 0.83
N ASN A 88 25.05 -14.18 0.20
CA ASN A 88 26.26 -14.43 -0.60
C ASN A 88 27.44 -14.92 0.26
N ARG A 89 27.63 -14.35 1.45
CA ARG A 89 28.67 -14.83 2.39
C ARG A 89 28.42 -16.28 2.83
N ARG A 90 27.16 -16.67 3.06
CA ARG A 90 26.77 -18.03 3.45
C ARG A 90 26.96 -19.03 2.30
N ASN A 91 26.68 -18.63 1.06
CA ASN A 91 26.91 -19.46 -0.12
C ASN A 91 28.40 -19.66 -0.42
N ASN A 92 29.24 -18.64 -0.25
CA ASN A 92 30.70 -18.79 -0.43
C ASN A 92 31.34 -19.67 0.65
N GLN A 93 30.86 -19.66 1.89
CA GLN A 93 31.34 -20.58 2.95
C GLN A 93 30.97 -22.04 2.70
N LYS A 94 29.87 -22.32 2.00
CA LYS A 94 29.50 -23.69 1.60
C LYS A 94 30.29 -24.21 0.39
N LYS A 95 31.01 -23.33 -0.33
CA LYS A 95 31.89 -23.68 -1.45
C LYS A 95 33.35 -23.91 -1.02
N ILE A 96 33.61 -24.15 0.27
CA ILE A 96 34.95 -24.58 0.70
C ILE A 96 35.26 -25.91 -0.01
N ASN A 97 36.45 -25.92 -0.61
CA ASN A 97 36.81 -26.65 -1.81
C ASN A 97 37.15 -28.11 -1.49
N TRP A 98 36.30 -29.05 -1.90
CA TRP A 98 36.54 -30.50 -1.76
C TRP A 98 37.70 -31.02 -2.63
N LYS A 99 38.28 -30.18 -3.49
CA LYS A 99 39.43 -30.49 -4.35
C LYS A 99 40.78 -30.65 -3.62
N PHE A 100 40.83 -30.48 -2.30
CA PHE A 100 42.07 -30.67 -1.52
C PHE A 100 42.45 -32.15 -1.31
N TRP A 101 41.56 -33.09 -1.64
CA TRP A 101 41.74 -34.54 -1.36
C TRP A 101 42.14 -35.39 -2.58
N GLU A 102 42.52 -34.79 -3.72
CA GLU A 102 42.87 -35.53 -4.96
C GLU A 102 44.39 -35.69 -5.22
N GLN A 103 45.25 -35.60 -4.20
CA GLN A 103 46.69 -35.89 -4.35
C GLN A 103 47.11 -37.22 -3.72
#